data_AF-A0A2W4MVF6-F1
#
_entry.id   AF-A0A2W4MVF6-F1
#
_cell.length_a   1.000
_cell.length_b   1.000
_cell.length_c   1.000
_cell.angle_alpha   90.00
_cell.angle_beta   90.00
_cell.angle_gamma   90.00
#
_symmetry.space_group_name_H-M   'P 1'
#
loop_
_entity.id
_entity.type
_entity.pdbx_description
1 polymer ?
#
loop_
_entity_poly.entity_id
_entity_poly.type
_entity_poly.pdbx_seq_one_letter_code
_entity_poly.pdbx_strand_id
1 'polypeptide(L)'
;MIMGLIIGILAGYKVEKILQLGVTVAATMVLLPRMASIFMEALMPISEAASEFMKKRLSGREFYIGLDWPILAGHPSTIVSAVLLIPVLVLLSVTLPGNKVLPFGDLGNFGCLMGPVVAIVGGDLVRSLILGVVVLAVSLWGATKVAPAFTELAIQVGQQIPEGATQISWLKTSPVIWGTLEFAEVNWIGILLSVAFLVAGFWILKTRYSDLPEAEEAEAAGGKAS
;
A
#
# COMPACT_ATOMS: atom_id res chain seq x y z
N MET A 1 5.50 -3.09 -21.21
CA MET A 1 5.65 -4.35 -21.99
C MET A 1 6.76 -5.23 -21.44
N ILE A 2 8.02 -4.75 -21.41
CA ILE A 2 9.18 -5.46 -20.85
C ILE A 2 8.84 -6.12 -19.50
N MET A 3 8.07 -5.39 -18.68
CA MET A 3 7.75 -5.87 -17.36
C MET A 3 6.74 -7.00 -17.28
N GLY A 4 5.70 -6.98 -18.12
CA GLY A 4 4.76 -8.10 -18.19
C GLY A 4 5.42 -9.34 -18.81
N LEU A 5 6.44 -9.18 -19.65
CA LEU A 5 7.23 -10.31 -20.15
C LEU A 5 8.06 -10.96 -19.04
N ILE A 6 8.76 -10.16 -18.22
CA ILE A 6 9.56 -10.67 -17.09
C ILE A 6 8.66 -11.40 -16.07
N ILE A 7 7.51 -10.81 -15.73
CA ILE A 7 6.55 -11.41 -14.79
C ILE A 7 5.97 -12.71 -15.38
N GLY A 8 5.61 -12.73 -16.66
CA GLY A 8 5.07 -13.91 -17.32
C GLY A 8 6.06 -15.08 -17.37
N ILE A 9 7.35 -14.80 -17.57
CA ILE A 9 8.42 -15.80 -17.56
C ILE A 9 8.64 -16.34 -16.15
N LEU A 10 8.73 -15.47 -15.12
CA LEU A 10 8.91 -15.87 -13.72
C LEU A 10 7.70 -16.66 -13.18
N ALA A 11 6.50 -16.42 -13.70
CA ALA A 11 5.27 -17.14 -13.34
C ALA A 11 5.10 -18.49 -14.07
N GLY A 12 6.00 -18.87 -14.99
CA GLY A 12 5.93 -20.14 -15.72
C GLY A 12 4.76 -20.24 -16.71
N TYR A 13 4.26 -19.10 -17.22
CA TYR A 13 3.14 -19.10 -18.16
C TYR A 13 3.56 -19.52 -19.58
N LYS A 14 2.59 -20.01 -20.37
CA LYS A 14 2.80 -20.30 -21.80
C LYS A 14 3.07 -18.99 -22.56
N VAL A 15 3.88 -19.05 -23.63
CA VAL A 15 4.32 -17.90 -24.44
C VAL A 15 3.17 -16.97 -24.85
N GLU A 16 2.03 -17.55 -25.25
CA GLU A 16 0.82 -16.79 -25.60
C GLU A 16 0.30 -15.92 -24.45
N LYS A 17 0.20 -16.49 -23.24
CA LYS A 17 -0.23 -15.76 -22.04
C LYS A 17 0.80 -14.74 -21.58
N ILE A 18 2.09 -15.00 -21.77
CA ILE A 18 3.17 -14.04 -21.45
C ILE A 18 3.03 -12.79 -22.33
N LEU A 19 2.81 -12.97 -23.63
CA LEU A 19 2.62 -11.86 -24.57
C LEU A 19 1.34 -11.07 -24.26
N GLN A 20 0.24 -11.77 -23.98
CA GLN A 20 -1.02 -11.14 -23.58
C GLN A 20 -0.84 -10.30 -22.31
N LEU A 21 -0.23 -10.87 -21.26
CA LEU A 21 0.06 -10.16 -20.02
C LEU A 21 0.99 -8.96 -20.25
N GLY A 22 2.01 -9.11 -21.11
CA GLY A 22 2.90 -8.05 -21.56
C GLY A 22 2.17 -6.85 -22.16
N VAL A 23 1.20 -7.11 -23.04
CA VAL A 23 0.39 -6.08 -23.71
C VAL A 23 -0.61 -5.46 -22.74
N THR A 24 -1.33 -6.24 -21.94
CA THR A 24 -2.30 -5.73 -20.97
C THR A 24 -1.62 -4.81 -19.96
N VAL A 25 -0.52 -5.25 -19.36
CA VAL A 25 0.25 -4.43 -18.40
C VAL A 25 0.78 -3.15 -19.05
N ALA A 26 1.23 -3.22 -20.32
CA ALA A 26 1.68 -2.04 -21.05
C ALA A 26 0.53 -1.03 -21.28
N ALA A 27 -0.64 -1.51 -21.69
CA ALA A 27 -1.81 -0.65 -21.91
C ALA A 27 -2.27 -0.01 -20.61
N THR A 28 -2.34 -0.77 -19.51
CA THR A 28 -2.77 -0.25 -18.21
C THR A 28 -1.77 0.77 -17.64
N MET A 29 -0.46 0.57 -17.83
CA MET A 29 0.58 1.53 -17.45
C MET A 29 0.56 2.84 -18.25
N VAL A 30 -0.17 2.92 -19.37
CA VAL A 30 -0.38 4.15 -20.15
C VAL A 30 -1.74 4.79 -19.82
N LEU A 31 -2.77 3.97 -19.65
CA LEU A 31 -4.15 4.44 -19.43
C LEU A 31 -4.42 4.89 -18.00
N LEU A 32 -4.00 4.13 -16.99
CA LEU A 32 -4.25 4.50 -15.59
C LEU A 32 -3.54 5.81 -15.15
N PRO A 33 -2.29 6.11 -15.54
CA PRO A 33 -1.64 7.35 -15.12
C PRO A 33 -2.36 8.57 -15.68
N ARG A 34 -2.86 8.45 -16.91
CA ARG A 34 -3.64 9.50 -17.58
C ARG A 34 -4.97 9.77 -16.87
N MET A 35 -5.69 8.73 -16.46
CA MET A 35 -6.95 8.94 -15.73
C MET A 35 -6.70 9.53 -14.35
N ALA A 36 -5.67 9.06 -13.67
CA ALA A 36 -5.31 9.56 -12.37
C ALA A 36 -4.73 10.98 -12.36
N SER A 37 -3.96 11.37 -13.37
CA SER A 37 -3.44 12.74 -13.49
C SER A 37 -4.61 13.73 -13.60
N ILE A 38 -5.65 13.37 -14.35
CA ILE A 38 -6.89 14.17 -14.45
C ILE A 38 -7.57 14.31 -13.07
N PHE A 39 -7.62 13.24 -12.28
CA PHE A 39 -8.13 13.32 -10.90
C PHE A 39 -7.26 14.22 -10.01
N MET A 40 -5.93 14.14 -10.13
CA MET A 40 -5.02 14.98 -9.37
C MET A 40 -5.11 16.45 -9.76
N GLU A 41 -5.19 16.76 -11.06
CA GLU A 41 -5.44 18.11 -11.58
C GLU A 41 -6.76 18.67 -11.03
N ALA A 42 -7.80 17.84 -10.86
CA ALA A 42 -9.06 18.26 -10.26
C ALA A 42 -8.97 18.51 -8.74
N LEU A 43 -8.16 17.73 -8.01
CA LEU A 43 -7.99 17.87 -6.54
C LEU A 43 -6.95 18.93 -6.14
N MET A 44 -5.95 19.19 -6.98
CA MET A 44 -4.87 20.16 -6.73
C MET A 44 -5.39 21.56 -6.32
N PRO A 45 -6.34 22.19 -7.03
CA PRO A 45 -6.84 23.52 -6.64
C PRO A 45 -7.54 23.51 -5.26
N ILE A 46 -8.16 22.39 -4.87
CA ILE A 46 -8.78 22.23 -3.55
C ILE A 46 -7.68 22.15 -2.46
N SER A 47 -6.62 21.41 -2.74
CA SER A 47 -5.48 21.25 -1.81
C SER A 47 -4.70 22.56 -1.62
N GLU A 48 -4.49 23.31 -2.70
CA GLU A 48 -3.86 24.64 -2.66
C GLU A 48 -4.70 25.66 -1.90
N ALA A 49 -6.02 25.70 -2.14
CA ALA A 49 -6.92 26.57 -1.39
C ALA A 49 -6.95 26.25 0.12
N ALA A 50 -6.93 24.97 0.47
CA ALA A 50 -6.83 24.52 1.87
C ALA A 50 -5.47 24.90 2.49
N SER A 51 -4.39 24.77 1.74
CA SER A 51 -3.05 25.17 2.17
C SER A 51 -2.94 26.68 2.38
N GLU A 52 -3.46 27.50 1.46
CA GLU A 52 -3.52 28.95 1.62
C GLU A 52 -4.36 29.37 2.81
N PHE A 53 -5.52 28.73 3.01
CA PHE A 53 -6.38 29.00 4.17
C PHE A 53 -5.64 28.72 5.49
N MET A 54 -4.91 27.60 5.56
CA MET A 54 -4.11 27.23 6.73
C MET A 54 -2.90 28.13 6.92
N LYS A 55 -2.16 28.49 5.85
CA LYS A 55 -1.03 29.44 5.89
C LYS A 55 -1.45 30.84 6.35
N LYS A 56 -2.64 31.31 5.95
CA LYS A 56 -3.21 32.60 6.42
C LYS A 56 -3.57 32.56 7.90
N ARG A 57 -3.89 31.39 8.46
CA ARG A 57 -4.22 31.21 9.89
C ARG A 57 -3.00 30.91 10.77
N LEU A 58 -1.96 30.29 10.24
CA LEU A 58 -0.73 29.88 10.94
C LEU A 58 0.48 30.52 10.26
N SER A 59 0.79 31.74 10.67
CA SER A 59 1.89 32.56 10.14
C SER A 59 3.27 31.89 10.34
N GLY A 60 3.93 31.53 9.23
CA GLY A 60 5.39 31.38 9.17
C GLY A 60 5.99 29.98 9.38
N ARG A 61 5.21 28.89 9.26
CA ARG A 61 5.75 27.52 9.27
C ARG A 61 5.47 26.79 7.95
N GLU A 62 6.49 26.10 7.43
CA GLU A 62 6.36 25.07 6.38
C GLU A 62 5.34 24.03 6.86
N PHE A 63 4.22 23.88 6.15
CA PHE A 63 3.14 22.98 6.54
C PHE A 63 2.93 21.90 5.47
N TYR A 64 3.29 20.66 5.83
CA TYR A 64 3.03 19.49 5.01
C TYR A 64 1.63 18.97 5.31
N ILE A 65 0.72 19.08 4.34
CA ILE A 65 -0.61 18.48 4.44
C ILE A 65 -0.49 17.01 4.08
N GLY A 66 -0.74 16.13 5.05
CA GLY A 66 -0.92 14.71 4.79
C GLY A 66 -2.11 14.51 3.86
N LEU A 67 -1.88 14.00 2.67
CA LEU A 67 -2.91 13.68 1.68
C LEU A 67 -3.37 12.24 1.90
N ASP A 68 -4.69 12.01 1.88
CA ASP A 68 -5.27 10.67 2.08
C ASP A 68 -4.86 9.74 0.91
N TRP A 69 -4.93 8.42 1.14
CA TRP A 69 -4.54 7.39 0.20
C TRP A 69 -5.13 7.50 -1.22
N PRO A 70 -6.34 8.08 -1.47
CA PRO A 70 -6.86 8.20 -2.83
C PRO A 70 -5.97 9.04 -3.74
N ILE A 71 -5.21 9.98 -3.18
CA ILE A 71 -4.25 10.78 -3.94
C ILE A 71 -3.07 9.92 -4.42
N LEU A 72 -2.64 8.97 -3.60
CA LEU A 72 -1.66 7.95 -3.96
C LEU A 72 -2.19 6.90 -4.94
N ALA A 73 -3.51 6.65 -4.94
CA ALA A 73 -4.15 5.87 -6.00
C ALA A 73 -4.08 6.58 -7.36
N GLY A 74 -3.76 7.89 -7.36
CA GLY A 74 -3.40 8.61 -8.56
C GLY A 74 -2.10 8.11 -9.22
N HIS A 75 -1.23 7.41 -8.50
CA HIS A 75 -0.10 6.77 -9.15
C HIS A 75 -0.57 5.48 -9.84
N PRO A 76 -0.36 5.31 -11.16
CA PRO A 76 -0.88 4.17 -11.93
C PRO A 76 -0.46 2.82 -11.37
N SER A 77 0.79 2.70 -10.95
CA SER A 77 1.29 1.44 -10.43
C SER A 77 0.63 1.05 -9.12
N THR A 78 0.01 1.97 -8.37
CA THR A 78 -0.81 1.64 -7.19
C THR A 78 -2.00 0.81 -7.59
N ILE A 79 -2.80 1.27 -8.54
CA ILE A 79 -4.01 0.56 -8.99
C ILE A 79 -3.63 -0.68 -9.81
N VAL A 80 -2.63 -0.60 -10.70
CA VAL A 80 -2.16 -1.77 -11.46
C VAL A 80 -1.67 -2.86 -10.54
N SER A 81 -0.79 -2.54 -9.58
CA SER A 81 -0.25 -3.55 -8.66
C SER A 81 -1.35 -4.15 -7.78
N ALA A 82 -2.30 -3.32 -7.31
CA ALA A 82 -3.45 -3.78 -6.56
C ALA A 82 -4.26 -4.82 -7.36
N VAL A 83 -4.64 -4.50 -8.59
CA VAL A 83 -5.43 -5.41 -9.44
C VAL A 83 -4.66 -6.69 -9.79
N LEU A 84 -3.37 -6.58 -10.11
CA LEU A 84 -2.52 -7.73 -10.44
C LEU A 84 -2.27 -8.67 -9.26
N LEU A 85 -2.26 -8.16 -8.03
CA LEU A 85 -2.02 -8.95 -6.84
C LEU A 85 -3.29 -9.61 -6.27
N ILE A 86 -4.51 -9.21 -6.67
CA ILE A 86 -5.75 -9.88 -6.27
C ILE A 86 -5.70 -11.41 -6.47
N PRO A 87 -5.36 -11.96 -7.65
CA PRO A 87 -5.27 -13.42 -7.82
C PRO A 87 -4.19 -14.05 -6.94
N VAL A 88 -3.08 -13.34 -6.72
CA VAL A 88 -1.99 -13.81 -5.85
C VAL A 88 -2.43 -13.80 -4.38
N LEU A 89 -3.18 -12.80 -3.94
CA LEU A 89 -3.76 -12.69 -2.60
C LEU A 89 -4.70 -13.86 -2.30
N VAL A 90 -5.57 -14.22 -3.25
CA VAL A 90 -6.47 -15.38 -3.09
C VAL A 90 -5.68 -16.69 -3.05
N LEU A 91 -4.62 -16.81 -3.83
CA LEU A 91 -3.77 -18.00 -3.79
C LEU A 91 -2.97 -18.09 -2.48
N LEU A 92 -2.43 -16.96 -2.01
CA LEU A 92 -1.73 -16.86 -0.73
C LEU A 92 -2.67 -17.15 0.44
N SER A 93 -3.91 -16.68 0.42
CA SER A 93 -4.84 -16.92 1.53
C SER A 93 -5.15 -18.41 1.74
N VAL A 94 -5.12 -19.21 0.68
CA VAL A 94 -5.32 -20.67 0.73
C VAL A 94 -4.03 -21.43 1.04
N THR A 95 -2.89 -20.95 0.54
CA THR A 95 -1.60 -21.67 0.63
C THR A 95 -0.78 -21.30 1.86
N LEU A 96 -1.01 -20.14 2.50
CA LEU A 96 -0.24 -19.71 3.67
C LEU A 96 -0.50 -20.63 4.87
N PRO A 97 0.56 -21.16 5.51
CA PRO A 97 0.40 -21.92 6.74
C PRO A 97 -0.08 -21.01 7.87
N GLY A 98 -1.12 -21.45 8.57
CA GLY A 98 -1.68 -20.74 9.72
C GLY A 98 -2.60 -19.56 9.40
N ASN A 99 -2.90 -19.28 8.13
CA ASN A 99 -3.90 -18.28 7.76
C ASN A 99 -5.32 -18.87 7.83
N LYS A 100 -6.25 -18.10 8.41
CA LYS A 100 -7.69 -18.47 8.50
C LYS A 100 -8.60 -17.45 7.83
N VAL A 101 -8.05 -16.38 7.28
CA VAL A 101 -8.80 -15.26 6.70
C VAL A 101 -8.87 -15.40 5.19
N LEU A 102 -10.10 -15.42 4.65
CA LEU A 102 -10.37 -15.33 3.22
C LEU A 102 -10.78 -13.90 2.87
N PRO A 103 -9.95 -13.14 2.12
CA PRO A 103 -10.11 -11.69 1.96
C PRO A 103 -11.09 -11.27 0.87
N PHE A 104 -12.18 -12.01 0.64
CA PHE A 104 -13.15 -11.68 -0.41
C PHE A 104 -13.86 -10.33 -0.18
N GLY A 105 -14.13 -9.99 1.08
CA GLY A 105 -14.78 -8.73 1.44
C GLY A 105 -13.90 -7.48 1.33
N ASP A 106 -12.57 -7.63 1.34
CA ASP A 106 -11.61 -6.51 1.38
C ASP A 106 -10.96 -6.23 0.01
N LEU A 107 -11.35 -6.99 -1.05
CA LEU A 107 -10.81 -6.82 -2.40
C LEU A 107 -11.10 -5.43 -3.00
N GLY A 108 -12.26 -4.85 -2.68
CA GLY A 108 -12.68 -3.55 -3.21
C GLY A 108 -11.85 -2.37 -2.68
N ASN A 109 -11.20 -2.52 -1.53
CA ASN A 109 -10.40 -1.48 -0.90
C ASN A 109 -8.90 -1.82 -0.91
N PHE A 110 -8.50 -2.76 -1.77
CA PHE A 110 -7.15 -3.30 -1.83
C PHE A 110 -6.10 -2.28 -2.26
N GLY A 111 -6.49 -1.28 -3.05
CA GLY A 111 -5.62 -0.19 -3.51
C GLY A 111 -4.95 0.60 -2.38
N CYS A 112 -5.62 0.74 -1.23
CA CYS A 112 -5.03 1.49 -0.12
C CYS A 112 -3.89 0.72 0.59
N LEU A 113 -3.87 -0.61 0.50
CA LEU A 113 -2.76 -1.41 1.05
C LEU A 113 -1.51 -1.27 0.18
N MET A 114 -1.71 -1.16 -1.15
CA MET A 114 -0.63 -1.02 -2.12
C MET A 114 -0.10 0.41 -2.26
N GLY A 115 -0.91 1.43 -1.94
CA GLY A 115 -0.51 2.85 -2.04
C GLY A 115 0.82 3.16 -1.34
N PRO A 116 0.98 2.85 -0.05
CA PRO A 116 2.24 3.06 0.67
C PRO A 116 3.42 2.26 0.08
N VAL A 117 3.18 1.02 -0.35
CA VAL A 117 4.22 0.16 -0.95
C VAL A 117 4.74 0.78 -2.23
N VAL A 118 3.84 1.28 -3.08
CA VAL A 118 4.18 1.94 -4.34
C VAL A 118 4.90 3.27 -4.10
N ALA A 119 4.49 4.03 -3.07
CA ALA A 119 5.14 5.26 -2.66
C ALA A 119 6.62 5.04 -2.28
N ILE A 120 6.87 4.04 -1.43
CA ILE A 120 8.22 3.69 -0.95
C ILE A 120 9.14 3.30 -2.12
N VAL A 121 8.55 2.63 -3.11
CA VAL A 121 9.25 2.09 -4.28
C VAL A 121 9.44 3.14 -5.38
N GLY A 122 8.88 4.35 -5.22
CA GLY A 122 8.95 5.42 -6.21
C GLY A 122 8.19 5.09 -7.49
N GLY A 123 7.11 4.31 -7.40
CA GLY A 123 6.26 4.01 -8.54
C GLY A 123 6.69 2.82 -9.41
N ASP A 124 7.83 2.17 -9.13
CA ASP A 124 8.28 0.97 -9.86
C ASP A 124 7.32 -0.22 -9.62
N LEU A 125 6.64 -0.67 -10.68
CA LEU A 125 5.63 -1.72 -10.62
C LEU A 125 6.21 -3.07 -10.20
N VAL A 126 7.44 -3.41 -10.58
CA VAL A 126 8.09 -4.69 -10.29
C VAL A 126 8.31 -4.84 -8.82
N ARG A 127 8.99 -3.84 -8.28
CA ARG A 127 9.38 -3.79 -6.89
C ARG A 127 8.13 -3.71 -6.03
N SER A 128 7.10 -3.00 -6.50
CA SER A 128 5.78 -2.95 -5.85
C SER A 128 5.08 -4.30 -5.83
N LEU A 129 5.15 -5.09 -6.91
CA LEU A 129 4.58 -6.44 -6.94
C LEU A 129 5.32 -7.39 -5.99
N ILE A 130 6.65 -7.39 -6.03
CA ILE A 130 7.48 -8.26 -5.18
C ILE A 130 7.29 -7.91 -3.70
N LEU A 131 7.39 -6.64 -3.34
CA LEU A 131 7.14 -6.18 -1.97
C LEU A 131 5.69 -6.37 -1.56
N GLY A 132 4.75 -6.16 -2.49
CA GLY A 132 3.33 -6.40 -2.29
C GLY A 132 3.04 -7.83 -1.85
N VAL A 133 3.64 -8.84 -2.49
CA VAL A 133 3.51 -10.25 -2.07
C VAL A 133 3.95 -10.47 -0.63
N VAL A 134 5.08 -9.89 -0.23
CA VAL A 134 5.60 -10.01 1.15
C VAL A 134 4.67 -9.31 2.14
N VAL A 135 4.23 -8.09 1.82
CA VAL A 135 3.30 -7.31 2.64
C VAL A 135 1.98 -8.06 2.80
N LEU A 136 1.47 -8.69 1.74
CA LEU A 136 0.25 -9.50 1.78
C LEU A 136 0.36 -10.70 2.72
N ALA A 137 1.48 -11.43 2.66
CA ALA A 137 1.71 -12.56 3.55
C ALA A 137 1.71 -12.12 5.02
N VAL A 138 2.40 -11.03 5.34
CA VAL A 138 2.43 -10.44 6.68
C VAL A 138 1.04 -9.97 7.11
N SER A 139 0.32 -9.28 6.23
CA SER A 139 -1.04 -8.79 6.49
C SER A 139 -2.05 -9.91 6.72
N LEU A 140 -1.93 -11.05 6.02
CA LEU A 140 -2.79 -12.22 6.24
C LEU A 140 -2.52 -12.90 7.61
N TRP A 141 -1.26 -13.00 8.02
CA TRP A 141 -0.93 -13.48 9.36
C TRP A 141 -1.44 -12.55 10.45
N GLY A 142 -1.25 -11.24 10.28
CA GLY A 142 -1.81 -10.22 11.16
C GLY A 142 -3.34 -10.35 11.25
N ALA A 143 -4.02 -10.35 10.11
CA ALA A 143 -5.48 -10.49 10.06
C ALA A 143 -5.96 -11.75 10.82
N THR A 144 -5.30 -12.89 10.63
CA THR A 144 -5.65 -14.13 11.36
C THR A 144 -5.48 -14.02 12.87
N LYS A 145 -4.47 -13.29 13.35
CA LYS A 145 -4.24 -13.06 14.78
C LYS A 145 -5.22 -12.07 15.39
N VAL A 146 -5.63 -11.07 14.61
CA VAL A 146 -6.48 -9.97 15.06
C VAL A 146 -7.98 -10.30 15.01
N ALA A 147 -8.36 -11.28 14.17
CA ALA A 147 -9.74 -11.75 14.02
C ALA A 147 -10.52 -12.05 15.32
N PRO A 148 -9.99 -12.78 16.33
CA PRO A 148 -10.74 -13.06 17.56
C PRO A 148 -11.05 -11.80 18.36
N ALA A 149 -10.09 -10.88 18.51
CA ALA A 149 -10.28 -9.64 19.25
C ALA A 149 -11.34 -8.74 18.59
N PHE A 150 -11.30 -8.62 17.25
CA PHE A 150 -12.33 -7.85 16.52
C PHE A 150 -13.71 -8.48 16.60
N THR A 151 -13.78 -9.81 16.60
CA THR A 151 -15.05 -10.53 16.73
C THR A 151 -15.66 -10.32 18.11
N GLU A 152 -14.85 -10.37 19.17
CA GLU A 152 -15.31 -10.11 20.54
C GLU A 152 -15.83 -8.67 20.69
N LEU A 153 -15.10 -7.68 20.17
CA LEU A 153 -15.54 -6.28 20.17
C LEU A 153 -16.84 -6.08 19.39
N ALA A 154 -16.99 -6.74 18.24
CA ALA A 154 -18.23 -6.65 17.45
C ALA A 154 -19.43 -7.20 18.23
N ILE A 155 -19.27 -8.33 18.94
CA ILE A 155 -20.31 -8.90 19.80
C ILE A 155 -20.65 -7.94 20.94
N GLN A 156 -19.65 -7.32 21.58
CA GLN A 156 -19.87 -6.35 22.67
C GLN A 156 -20.65 -5.11 22.22
N VAL A 157 -20.45 -4.66 20.98
CA VAL A 157 -21.17 -3.52 20.37
C VAL A 157 -22.54 -3.95 19.79
N GLY A 158 -22.89 -5.24 19.86
CA GLY A 158 -24.18 -5.76 19.41
C GLY A 158 -24.26 -6.02 17.91
N GLN A 159 -23.13 -6.10 17.20
CA GLN A 159 -23.10 -6.54 15.80
C GLN A 159 -23.26 -8.06 15.70
N GLN A 160 -24.18 -8.50 14.84
CA GLN A 160 -24.36 -9.93 14.56
C GLN A 160 -23.34 -10.38 13.52
N ILE A 161 -22.72 -11.55 13.75
CA ILE A 161 -21.82 -12.15 12.78
C ILE A 161 -22.67 -12.63 11.58
N PRO A 162 -22.35 -12.21 10.33
CA PRO A 162 -23.10 -12.62 9.14
C PRO A 162 -23.15 -14.14 8.96
N GLU A 163 -24.25 -14.67 8.42
CA GLU A 163 -24.38 -16.10 8.13
C GLU A 163 -23.26 -16.57 7.18
N GLY A 164 -22.51 -17.60 7.60
CA GLY A 164 -21.36 -18.14 6.87
C GLY A 164 -20.01 -17.54 7.25
N ALA A 165 -19.94 -16.51 8.09
CA ALA A 165 -18.70 -16.00 8.66
C ALA A 165 -18.47 -16.56 10.07
N THR A 166 -17.26 -17.04 10.36
CA THR A 166 -16.89 -17.52 11.71
C THR A 166 -16.29 -16.42 12.57
N GLN A 167 -15.59 -15.46 11.96
CA GLN A 167 -14.90 -14.36 12.64
C GLN A 167 -14.89 -13.11 11.76
N ILE A 168 -14.85 -11.94 12.38
CA ILE A 168 -14.67 -10.65 11.72
C ILE A 168 -13.19 -10.29 11.80
N SER A 169 -12.60 -9.98 10.65
CA SER A 169 -11.18 -9.68 10.53
C SER A 169 -10.96 -8.51 9.58
N TRP A 170 -9.78 -7.88 9.69
CA TRP A 170 -9.38 -6.77 8.84
C TRP A 170 -8.06 -7.08 8.13
N LEU A 171 -8.04 -7.07 6.79
CA LEU A 171 -6.84 -7.44 6.03
C LEU A 171 -5.70 -6.42 6.22
N LYS A 172 -6.04 -5.16 6.49
CA LYS A 172 -5.06 -4.05 6.63
C LYS A 172 -4.42 -4.00 8.01
N THR A 173 -4.22 -5.17 8.61
CA THR A 173 -3.45 -5.30 9.83
C THR A 173 -2.00 -4.95 9.50
N SER A 174 -1.61 -3.71 9.77
CA SER A 174 -0.23 -3.26 9.64
C SER A 174 0.61 -3.85 10.77
N PRO A 175 1.95 -3.92 10.64
CA PRO A 175 2.84 -4.28 11.74
C PRO A 175 2.64 -3.43 13.00
N VAL A 176 2.09 -2.21 12.83
CA VAL A 176 1.72 -1.31 13.94
C VAL A 176 0.49 -1.83 14.67
N ILE A 177 -0.58 -2.18 13.95
CA ILE A 177 -1.83 -2.72 14.53
C ILE A 177 -1.56 -4.09 15.18
N TRP A 178 -0.74 -4.93 14.53
CA TRP A 178 -0.31 -6.19 15.13
C TRP A 178 0.55 -5.94 16.38
N GLY A 179 1.53 -5.03 16.31
CA GLY A 179 2.34 -4.65 17.46
C GLY A 179 1.51 -4.18 18.66
N THR A 180 0.50 -3.34 18.43
CA THR A 180 -0.39 -2.87 19.51
C THR A 180 -1.17 -3.99 20.20
N LEU A 181 -1.51 -5.06 19.50
CA LEU A 181 -2.20 -6.21 20.09
C LEU A 181 -1.24 -7.13 20.85
N GLU A 182 -0.02 -7.33 20.34
CA GLU A 182 1.03 -8.07 21.06
C GLU A 182 1.48 -7.32 22.33
N PHE A 183 1.45 -5.98 22.31
CA PHE A 183 1.62 -5.13 23.50
C PHE A 183 0.52 -5.37 24.54
N ALA A 184 -0.73 -5.57 24.10
CA ALA A 184 -1.85 -5.87 25.01
C ALA A 184 -1.76 -7.28 25.62
N GLU A 185 -1.18 -8.24 24.88
CA GLU A 185 -1.00 -9.63 25.34
C GLU A 185 0.33 -9.88 26.10
N VAL A 186 1.16 -8.84 26.30
CA VAL A 186 2.49 -8.90 26.97
C VAL A 186 3.44 -9.91 26.31
N ASN A 187 3.36 -10.04 24.98
CA ASN A 187 4.25 -10.91 24.23
C ASN A 187 5.48 -10.13 23.74
N TRP A 188 6.59 -10.23 24.49
CA TRP A 188 7.84 -9.52 24.22
C TRP A 188 8.42 -9.78 22.82
N ILE A 189 8.15 -10.94 22.22
CA ILE A 189 8.65 -11.31 20.89
C ILE A 189 7.91 -10.52 19.79
N GLY A 190 6.58 -10.37 19.91
CA GLY A 190 5.77 -9.59 18.97
C GLY A 190 6.04 -8.08 19.04
N ILE A 191 6.34 -7.59 20.25
CA ILE A 191 6.76 -6.20 20.49
C ILE A 191 8.10 -5.91 19.81
N LEU A 192 9.10 -6.78 20.00
CA LEU A 192 10.42 -6.60 19.38
C LEU A 192 10.36 -6.62 17.85
N LEU A 193 9.58 -7.52 17.27
CA LEU A 193 9.41 -7.62 15.81
C LEU A 193 8.70 -6.40 15.22
N SER A 194 7.65 -5.88 15.87
CA SER A 194 6.93 -4.70 15.41
C SER A 194 7.76 -3.41 15.53
N VAL A 195 8.52 -3.26 16.62
CA VAL A 195 9.47 -2.15 16.78
C VAL A 195 10.60 -2.25 15.76
N ALA A 196 11.16 -3.44 15.50
CA ALA A 196 12.17 -3.64 14.47
C ALA A 196 11.63 -3.31 13.06
N PHE A 197 10.40 -3.68 12.75
CA PHE A 197 9.74 -3.32 11.48
C PHE A 197 9.51 -1.81 11.35
N LEU A 198 9.14 -1.15 12.44
CA LEU A 198 8.98 0.31 12.49
C LEU A 198 10.31 1.04 12.33
N VAL A 199 11.37 0.58 13.00
CA VAL A 199 12.72 1.14 12.87
C VAL A 199 13.27 0.90 11.47
N ALA A 200 13.10 -0.29 10.90
CA ALA A 200 13.49 -0.58 9.52
C ALA A 200 12.69 0.26 8.52
N GLY A 201 11.38 0.40 8.72
CA GLY A 201 10.52 1.27 7.92
C GLY A 201 10.95 2.73 8.00
N PHE A 202 11.21 3.24 9.21
CA PHE A 202 11.72 4.59 9.43
C PHE A 202 13.10 4.79 8.83
N TRP A 203 13.98 3.79 8.90
CA TRP A 203 15.31 3.85 8.32
C TRP A 203 15.24 3.87 6.80
N ILE A 204 14.43 3.01 6.18
CA ILE A 204 14.17 3.01 4.74
C ILE A 204 13.57 4.33 4.29
N LEU A 205 12.58 4.86 5.02
CA LEU A 205 12.00 6.17 4.74
C LEU A 205 13.03 7.28 4.90
N LYS A 206 13.85 7.25 5.96
CA LYS A 206 14.91 8.24 6.17
C LYS A 206 15.94 8.20 5.04
N THR A 207 16.45 7.04 4.65
CA THR A 207 17.44 6.91 3.58
C THR A 207 16.87 7.31 2.22
N ARG A 208 15.56 7.17 2.00
CA ARG A 208 14.93 7.59 0.74
C ARG A 208 14.48 9.04 0.71
N TYR A 209 14.11 9.62 1.84
CA TYR A 209 13.67 11.02 1.94
C TYR A 209 14.81 11.98 2.33
N SER A 210 15.95 11.49 2.81
CA SER A 210 17.15 12.32 3.04
C SER A 210 17.82 12.79 1.75
N ASP A 211 17.57 12.11 0.63
CA ASP A 211 18.14 12.45 -0.68
C ASP A 211 17.30 13.49 -1.45
N LEU A 212 16.11 13.84 -0.95
CA LEU A 212 15.23 14.85 -1.54
C LEU A 212 15.68 16.30 -1.30
N PRO A 213 16.14 16.72 -0.10
CA PRO A 213 16.56 18.11 0.11
C PRO A 213 17.77 18.51 -0.73
N GLU A 214 18.73 17.62 -0.99
CA GLU A 214 19.93 17.95 -1.77
C GLU A 214 19.70 17.95 -3.29
N ALA A 215 18.75 17.15 -3.79
CA ALA A 215 18.43 17.09 -5.22
C ALA A 215 17.64 18.32 -5.70
N GLU A 216 16.70 18.82 -4.88
CA GLU A 216 15.97 20.07 -5.17
C GLU A 216 16.88 21.30 -5.04
N GLU A 217 17.83 21.30 -4.09
CA GLU A 217 18.84 22.36 -3.98
C GLU A 217 19.87 22.30 -5.12
N ALA A 218 20.26 21.12 -5.61
CA ALA A 218 21.17 20.97 -6.76
C ALA A 218 20.52 21.33 -8.10
N GLU A 219 19.23 21.02 -8.30
CA GLU A 219 18.48 21.40 -9.51
C GLU A 219 18.15 22.92 -9.51
N ALA A 220 17.84 23.50 -8.35
CA ALA A 220 17.68 24.95 -8.18
C ALA A 220 19.00 25.74 -8.34
N ALA A 221 20.14 25.13 -8.00
CA ALA A 221 21.47 25.73 -8.18
C ALA A 221 22.03 25.56 -9.61
N GLY A 222 21.68 24.47 -10.30
CA GLY A 222 22.15 24.16 -11.66
C GLY A 222 21.44 24.92 -12.78
N GLY A 223 20.21 25.40 -12.55
CA GLY A 223 19.41 26.13 -13.55
C GLY A 223 19.78 27.59 -13.79
N LYS A 224 20.86 28.11 -13.19
CA LYS A 224 21.31 29.52 -13.35
C LYS A 224 22.68 29.67 -14.04
N ALA A 225 23.21 28.63 -14.66
CA ALA A 225 24.45 28.75 -15.44
C ALA A 225 24.48 27.83 -16.68
N SER A 226 23.70 28.18 -17.71
CA SER A 226 24.12 28.15 -19.12
C SER A 226 23.04 28.73 -20.02
#